data_AF-A0A4U9TMC3-F1
#
_entry.id   AF-A0A4U9TMC3-F1
#
_cell.length_a   1.000
_cell.length_b   1.000
_cell.length_c   1.000
_cell.angle_alpha   90.00
_cell.angle_beta   90.00
_cell.angle_gamma   90.00
#
_symmetry.space_group_name_H-M   'P 1'
#
loop_
_entity.id
_entity.type
_entity.pdbx_description
1 polymer ?
#
loop_
_entity_poly.entity_id
_entity_poly.type
_entity_poly.pdbx_seq_one_letter_code
_entity_poly.pdbx_strand_id
1 'polypeptide(L)' 'MSNSAMSVVILAAGKGTRMYSDLPKVLHPLAGKPMVQHVIDAAMKLGAKNVHLVLRPRRRAAEKHPAQ' A
#
# COMPACT_ATOMS: atom_id res chain seq x y z
N MET A 1 -11.10 -28.54 12.73
CA MET A 1 -10.19 -27.44 12.36
C MET A 1 -10.58 -26.22 13.18
N SER A 2 -9.69 -25.68 14.02
CA SER A 2 -10.03 -24.46 14.78
C SER A 2 -10.17 -23.30 13.80
N ASN A 3 -11.37 -22.73 13.74
CA ASN A 3 -11.72 -21.67 12.81
C ASN A 3 -11.25 -20.31 13.38
N SER A 4 -9.96 -20.20 13.67
CA SER A 4 -9.41 -18.97 14.24
C SER A 4 -9.42 -17.88 13.18
N ALA A 5 -10.01 -16.73 13.51
CA ALA A 5 -10.06 -15.59 12.61
C ALA A 5 -8.64 -15.11 12.28
N MET A 6 -8.29 -15.07 11.00
CA MET A 6 -6.99 -14.60 10.53
C MET A 6 -7.09 -13.14 10.08
N SER A 7 -6.17 -12.30 10.55
CA SER A 7 -6.02 -10.91 10.14
C SER A 7 -4.67 -10.70 9.48
N VAL A 8 -4.61 -9.91 8.41
CA VAL A 8 -3.39 -9.60 7.66
C VAL A 8 -3.05 -8.13 7.82
N VAL A 9 -1.77 -7.83 8.04
CA VAL A 9 -1.24 -6.45 8.02
C VAL A 9 -0.30 -6.30 6.83
N ILE A 10 -0.62 -5.37 5.92
CA ILE A 10 0.18 -5.07 4.73
C ILE A 10 0.93 -3.74 4.97
N LEU A 11 2.26 -3.81 5.06
CA LEU A 11 3.12 -2.65 5.27
C LEU A 11 3.40 -1.94 3.93
N ALA A 12 2.68 -0.85 3.68
CA ALA A 12 2.74 -0.09 2.43
C ALA A 12 3.18 1.39 2.60
N ALA A 13 3.69 1.76 3.78
CA ALA A 13 4.08 3.13 4.13
C ALA A 13 5.50 3.55 3.67
N GLY A 14 6.17 2.73 2.84
CA GLY A 14 7.49 3.04 2.30
C GLY A 14 7.45 4.16 1.26
N LYS A 15 8.44 5.06 1.26
CA LYS A 15 8.52 6.21 0.33
C LYS A 15 8.66 5.80 -1.14
N GLY A 16 9.26 4.65 -1.43
CA GLY A 16 9.46 4.20 -2.82
C GLY A 16 10.40 5.09 -3.62
N THR A 17 11.48 5.60 -3.03
CA THR A 17 12.38 6.61 -3.64
C THR A 17 13.00 6.19 -4.98
N ARG A 18 13.23 4.90 -5.19
CA ARG A 18 13.76 4.36 -6.45
C ARG A 18 12.70 4.25 -7.57
N MET A 19 11.44 4.54 -7.28
CA MET A 19 10.37 4.58 -8.29
C MET A 19 10.35 5.89 -9.08
N TYR A 20 11.03 6.94 -8.59
CA TYR A 20 11.09 8.27 -9.22
C TYR A 20 9.72 8.78 -9.70
N SER A 21 8.69 8.60 -8.87
CA SER A 21 7.29 8.88 -9.20
C SER A 21 6.59 9.48 -8.00
N ASP A 22 5.68 10.41 -8.25
CA ASP A 22 4.80 10.99 -7.23
C ASP A 22 3.68 10.03 -6.80
N LEU A 23 3.44 8.98 -7.60
CA LEU A 23 2.52 7.92 -7.25
C LEU A 23 3.19 7.00 -6.20
N PRO A 24 2.53 6.69 -5.08
CA PRO A 24 3.05 5.69 -4.14
C PRO A 24 3.38 4.38 -4.85
N LYS A 25 4.51 3.75 -4.49
CA LYS A 25 5.00 2.50 -5.13
C LYS A 25 3.86 1.48 -5.28
N VAL A 26 3.12 1.24 -4.21
CA VAL A 26 2.08 0.20 -4.13
C VAL A 26 0.87 0.44 -5.04
N LEU A 27 0.69 1.67 -5.53
CA LEU A 27 -0.39 2.02 -6.47
C LEU A 27 0.04 1.91 -7.94
N HIS A 28 1.32 1.71 -8.23
CA HIS A 28 1.74 1.47 -9.61
C HIS A 28 1.10 0.18 -10.14
N PRO A 29 0.58 0.19 -11.38
CA PRO A 29 -0.11 -0.95 -11.95
C PRO A 29 0.87 -2.05 -12.38
N LEU A 30 0.44 -3.29 -12.19
CA LEU A 30 1.04 -4.50 -12.73
C LEU A 30 -0.09 -5.30 -13.39
N ALA A 31 0.02 -5.55 -14.70
CA ALA A 31 -1.05 -6.15 -15.51
C ALA A 31 -2.41 -5.44 -15.34
N GLY A 32 -2.40 -4.09 -15.37
CA GLY A 32 -3.62 -3.28 -15.25
C GLY A 32 -4.19 -3.15 -13.83
N LYS A 33 -3.61 -3.83 -12.83
CA LYS A 33 -4.08 -3.81 -11.44
C LYS A 33 -3.00 -3.24 -10.51
N PRO A 34 -3.33 -2.33 -9.56
CA PRO A 34 -2.34 -1.81 -8.60
C PRO A 34 -1.61 -2.93 -7.85
N MET A 35 -0.28 -2.80 -7.65
CA MET A 35 0.51 -3.82 -6.95
C MET A 35 -0.09 -4.23 -5.59
N VAL A 36 -0.63 -3.28 -4.81
CA VAL A 36 -1.27 -3.57 -3.52
C VAL A 36 -2.48 -4.50 -3.65
N GLN A 37 -3.23 -4.39 -4.75
CA GLN A 37 -4.45 -5.16 -4.94
C GLN A 37 -4.13 -6.64 -5.13
N HIS A 38 -3.01 -6.97 -5.79
CA HIS A 38 -2.56 -8.36 -5.91
C HIS A 38 -2.29 -9.00 -4.52
N VAL A 39 -1.72 -8.23 -3.60
CA VAL A 39 -1.45 -8.69 -2.22
C VAL A 39 -2.73 -8.83 -1.42
N ILE A 40 -3.67 -7.88 -1.57
CA ILE A 40 -4.99 -7.96 -0.94
C ILE A 40 -5.73 -9.20 -1.45
N ASP A 41 -5.77 -9.43 -2.76
CA ASP A 41 -6.43 -10.59 -3.36
C ASP A 41 -5.83 -11.91 -2.84
N ALA A 42 -4.50 -11.97 -2.66
CA ALA A 42 -3.84 -13.13 -2.07
C ALA A 42 -4.24 -13.33 -0.60
N ALA A 43 -4.28 -12.26 0.20
CA ALA A 43 -4.71 -12.33 1.61
C ALA A 43 -6.16 -12.81 1.72
N MET A 44 -7.05 -12.31 0.86
CA MET A 44 -8.45 -12.73 0.83
C MET A 44 -8.60 -14.22 0.45
N LYS A 45 -7.82 -14.71 -0.53
CA LYS A 45 -7.81 -16.13 -0.91
C LYS A 45 -7.33 -17.06 0.21
N LEU A 46 -6.49 -16.56 1.13
CA LEU A 46 -6.04 -17.30 2.31
C LEU A 46 -7.06 -17.29 3.46
N GLY A 47 -8.23 -16.66 3.29
CA GLY A 47 -9.28 -16.61 4.31
C GLY A 47 -9.08 -15.52 5.36
N ALA A 48 -8.36 -14.44 5.03
CA ALA A 48 -8.25 -13.29 5.92
C ALA A 48 -9.63 -12.66 6.16
N LYS A 49 -10.04 -12.53 7.43
CA LYS A 49 -11.27 -11.80 7.79
C LYS A 49 -11.06 -10.29 7.79
N ASN A 50 -9.86 -9.84 8.15
CA ASN A 50 -9.50 -8.42 8.16
C ASN A 50 -8.17 -8.22 7.42
N VAL A 51 -8.11 -7.17 6.61
CA VAL A 51 -6.89 -6.73 5.94
C VAL A 51 -6.61 -5.29 6.33
N HIS A 52 -5.53 -5.08 7.08
CA HIS A 52 -5.08 -3.77 7.54
C HIS A 52 -3.96 -3.26 6.63
N LEU A 53 -4.22 -2.17 5.92
CA LEU A 53 -3.23 -1.57 5.03
C LEU A 53 -2.58 -0.35 5.70
N VAL A 54 -1.29 -0.45 6.02
CA VAL A 54 -0.54 0.65 6.62
C VAL A 54 -0.01 1.55 5.52
N LEU A 55 -0.57 2.76 5.41
CA LEU A 55 -0.17 3.75 4.40
C LEU A 55 0.52 4.95 5.04
N ARG A 56 1.43 5.55 4.28
CA ARG A 56 1.96 6.88 4.60
C ARG A 56 0.95 7.93 4.12
N PRO A 57 0.66 8.97 4.92
CA PRO A 57 -0.14 10.10 4.46
C PRO A 57 0.48 10.74 3.21
N ARG A 58 -0.35 11.09 2.22
CA ARG A 58 0.11 11.86 1.06
C ARG A 58 0.52 13.24 1.57
N ARG A 59 1.81 13.58 1.47
CA ARG A 59 2.23 14.99 1.63
C ARG A 59 1.58 15.78 0.50
N ARG A 60 0.78 16.79 0.83
CA ARG A 60 0.35 17.79 -0.15
C ARG A 60 1.61 18.49 -0.68
N ALA A 61 1.67 18.69 -1.99
CA ALA A 61 2.71 19.50 -2.60
C ALA A 61 2.40 20.99 -2.36
N ALA A 62 2.84 21.53 -1.23
CA ALA A 62 3.02 22.95 -0.88
C ALA A 62 3.41 22.95 0.61
N GLU A 63 4.54 23.47 1.08
CA GLU A 63 5.26 24.67 0.66
C GLU A 63 6.64 24.34 0.09
N LYS A 64 6.86 24.70 -1.17
CA LYS A 64 8.19 25.16 -1.56
C LYS A 64 8.35 26.52 -0.88
N HIS A 65 9.00 26.58 0.28
CA HIS A 65 9.52 27.85 0.77
C HIS A 65 10.52 28.34 -0.31
N PRO A 66 10.34 29.55 -0.89
CA PRO A 66 11.43 30.15 -1.64
C PRO A 66 12.60 30.32 -0.66
N ALA A 67 13.76 29.82 -1.06
CA ALA A 67 15.00 30.13 -0.37
C ALA A 67 15.12 31.67 -0.32
N GLN A 68 15.23 32.21 0.89
CA GLN A 68 15.97 33.45 1.11
C GLN A 68 17.44 33.09 1.20
#